data_AF-M0GIB4-F1
#
_entry.id   AF-M0GIB4-F1
#
_cell.length_a   1.000
_cell.length_b   1.000
_cell.length_c   1.000
_cell.angle_alpha   90.00
_cell.angle_beta   90.00
_cell.angle_gamma   90.00
#
_symmetry.space_group_name_H-M   'P 1'
#
loop_
_entity.id
_entity.type
_entity.pdbx_description
1 polymer ?
#
loop_
_entity_poly.entity_id
_entity_poly.type
_entity_poly.pdbx_seq_one_letter_code
_entity_poly.pdbx_strand_id
1 'polypeptide(L)'
;MSASEAEQDLSSDEHAGLELIRESGGIHQSDFWKELDISSRKGSRIAEVLESLGLIKRTETVYNGHTTYYLEPAARDLSFSMLMAGDMLSPLIGEEEINANSNAFSQWLMNLAYEEY
;
A
#
# COMPACT_ATOMS: atom_id res chain seq x y z
N MET A 1 11.39 3.84 -7.72
CA MET A 1 11.03 2.62 -7.00
C MET A 1 9.57 2.76 -6.64
N SER A 2 8.70 1.94 -7.22
CA SER A 2 7.30 1.86 -6.80
C SER A 2 7.23 1.26 -5.39
N ALA A 3 6.21 1.61 -4.59
CA ALA A 3 5.98 0.97 -3.30
C ALA A 3 5.88 -0.56 -3.42
N SER A 4 5.35 -1.05 -4.54
CA SER A 4 5.26 -2.48 -4.84
C SER A 4 6.61 -3.17 -5.05
N GLU A 5 7.63 -2.45 -5.53
CA GLU A 5 8.99 -2.97 -5.71
C GLU A 5 9.72 -3.00 -4.37
N ALA A 6 9.60 -1.93 -3.58
CA ALA A 6 10.19 -1.85 -2.24
C ALA A 6 9.64 -2.91 -1.28
N GLU A 7 8.36 -3.28 -1.43
CA GLU A 7 7.75 -4.36 -0.65
C GLU A 7 8.34 -5.74 -0.99
N GLN A 8 8.76 -6.02 -2.23
CA GLN A 8 9.22 -7.37 -2.63
C GLN A 8 10.55 -7.79 -1.97
N ASP A 9 11.37 -6.81 -1.58
CA ASP A 9 12.67 -7.05 -0.97
C ASP A 9 12.62 -7.13 0.57
N LEU A 10 11.43 -7.01 1.17
CA LEU A 10 11.27 -7.08 2.62
C LEU A 10 11.50 -8.49 3.15
N SER A 11 12.14 -8.58 4.31
CA SER A 11 12.19 -9.82 5.08
C SER A 11 10.80 -10.18 5.61
N SER A 12 10.62 -11.45 6.01
CA SER A 12 9.35 -11.92 6.59
C SER A 12 8.89 -11.09 7.80
N ASP A 13 9.82 -10.62 8.63
CA ASP A 13 9.50 -9.81 9.80
C ASP A 13 9.06 -8.39 9.42
N GLU A 14 9.70 -7.80 8.40
CA GLU A 14 9.35 -6.47 7.91
C GLU A 14 8.01 -6.47 7.18
N HIS A 15 7.72 -7.53 6.43
CA HIS A 15 6.40 -7.77 5.85
C HIS A 15 5.31 -7.88 6.92
N ALA A 16 5.53 -8.70 7.95
CA ALA A 16 4.56 -8.85 9.05
C ALA A 16 4.34 -7.52 9.78
N GLY A 17 5.41 -6.74 9.98
CA GLY A 17 5.30 -5.40 10.55
C GLY A 17 4.53 -4.42 9.68
N LEU A 18 4.80 -4.38 8.38
CA LEU A 18 4.07 -3.53 7.46
C LEU A 18 2.58 -3.87 7.44
N GLU A 19 2.23 -5.15 7.44
CA GLU A 19 0.83 -5.60 7.44
C GLU A 19 0.13 -5.22 8.73
N LEU A 20 0.77 -5.40 9.89
CA LEU A 20 0.21 -4.97 11.18
C LEU A 20 -0.10 -3.46 11.19
N ILE A 21 0.77 -2.62 10.63
CA ILE A 21 0.54 -1.17 10.55
C ILE A 21 -0.64 -0.85 9.63
N ARG A 22 -0.83 -1.62 8.55
CA ARG A 22 -1.97 -1.47 7.62
C ARG A 22 -3.29 -1.89 8.24
N GLU A 23 -3.33 -3.07 8.83
CA GLU A 23 -4.54 -3.63 9.45
C GLU A 23 -5.01 -2.79 10.63
N SER A 24 -4.08 -2.25 11.42
CA SER A 24 -4.40 -1.35 12.53
C SER A 24 -4.83 0.05 12.08
N GLY A 25 -4.51 0.45 10.85
CA GLY A 25 -4.62 1.85 10.39
C GLY A 25 -3.65 2.81 11.08
N GLY A 26 -2.78 2.29 11.94
CA GLY A 26 -1.77 3.00 12.70
C GLY A 26 -1.61 2.47 14.13
N ILE A 27 -0.39 2.51 14.64
CA ILE A 27 -0.02 1.90 15.93
C ILE A 27 1.14 2.65 16.59
N HIS A 28 1.12 2.77 17.92
CA HIS A 28 2.28 3.29 18.65
C HIS A 28 3.45 2.31 18.51
N GLN A 29 4.65 2.82 18.23
CA GLN A 29 5.85 2.01 18.03
C GLN A 29 6.09 1.07 19.23
N SER A 30 5.74 1.53 20.44
CA SER A 30 5.84 0.69 21.65
C SER A 30 4.97 -0.54 21.66
N ASP A 31 3.81 -0.48 21.03
CA ASP A 31 2.88 -1.60 20.95
C ASP A 31 3.16 -2.44 19.72
N PHE A 32 3.62 -1.82 18.64
CA PHE A 32 4.07 -2.49 17.42
C PHE A 32 4.99 -3.70 17.68
N TRP A 33 6.06 -3.52 18.47
CA TRP A 33 6.97 -4.65 18.76
C TRP A 33 6.42 -5.63 19.78
N LYS A 34 5.44 -5.24 20.61
CA LYS A 34 4.77 -6.16 21.54
C LYS A 34 3.81 -7.07 20.78
N GLU A 35 3.04 -6.51 19.85
CA GLU A 35 2.10 -7.26 19.01
C GLU A 35 2.84 -8.24 18.08
N LEU A 36 4.01 -7.86 17.56
CA LEU A 36 4.87 -8.75 16.78
C LEU A 36 5.65 -9.78 17.63
N ASP A 37 5.56 -9.73 18.97
CA ASP A 37 6.35 -10.53 19.90
C ASP A 37 7.87 -10.48 19.62
N ILE A 38 8.39 -9.26 19.44
CA ILE A 38 9.82 -9.02 19.18
C ILE A 38 10.42 -7.99 20.14
N SER A 39 11.76 -7.99 20.22
CA SER A 39 12.47 -6.97 21.00
C SER A 39 12.26 -5.55 20.45
N SER A 40 12.27 -4.55 21.32
CA SER A 40 12.19 -3.13 20.95
C SER A 40 13.30 -2.70 19.97
N ARG A 41 14.50 -3.28 20.08
CA ARG A 41 15.61 -3.05 19.14
C ARG A 41 15.27 -3.56 17.73
N LYS A 42 14.71 -4.77 17.62
CA LYS A 42 14.29 -5.35 16.34
C LYS A 42 13.12 -4.55 15.75
N GLY A 43 12.11 -4.26 16.55
CA GLY A 43 10.95 -3.49 16.11
C GLY A 43 11.29 -2.07 15.67
N SER A 44 12.18 -1.38 16.38
CA SER A 44 12.65 -0.05 15.96
C SER A 44 13.38 -0.11 14.62
N ARG A 45 14.23 -1.12 14.41
CA ARG A 45 14.93 -1.31 13.13
C ARG A 45 13.97 -1.58 11.97
N ILE A 46 12.92 -2.39 12.20
CA ILE A 46 11.87 -2.63 11.20
C ILE A 46 11.15 -1.31 10.87
N ALA A 47 10.74 -0.55 11.88
CA ALA A 47 10.06 0.73 11.67
C ALA A 47 10.93 1.74 10.89
N GLU A 48 12.23 1.79 11.17
CA GLU A 48 13.19 2.62 10.42
C GLU A 48 13.34 2.18 8.96
N VAL A 49 13.45 0.88 8.69
CA VAL A 49 13.52 0.33 7.33
C VAL A 49 12.24 0.69 6.56
N LEU A 50 11.07 0.42 7.12
CA LEU A 50 9.78 0.70 6.49
C LEU A 50 9.59 2.20 6.21
N GLU A 51 10.01 3.07 7.13
CA GLU A 51 10.00 4.53 6.93
C GLU A 51 10.96 4.95 5.81
N SER A 52 12.19 4.41 5.80
CA SER A 52 13.19 4.74 4.77
C SER A 52 12.76 4.35 3.36
N LEU A 53 11.97 3.28 3.25
CA LEU A 53 11.36 2.81 2.00
C LEU A 53 10.09 3.59 1.62
N GLY A 54 9.64 4.52 2.47
CA GLY A 54 8.43 5.32 2.26
C GLY A 54 7.14 4.52 2.39
N LEU A 55 7.16 3.36 3.04
CA LEU A 55 6.01 2.46 3.20
C LEU A 55 5.14 2.84 4.41
N ILE A 56 5.74 3.53 5.39
CA ILE A 56 5.06 4.07 6.57
C ILE A 56 5.53 5.52 6.82
N LYS A 57 4.79 6.24 7.66
CA LYS A 57 5.25 7.49 8.29
C LYS A 57 5.40 7.28 9.78
N ARG A 58 6.37 7.98 10.39
CA ARG A 58 6.60 8.00 11.83
C ARG A 58 6.42 9.41 12.34
N THR A 59 5.46 9.60 13.23
CA THR A 59 5.19 10.91 13.85
C THR A 59 5.49 10.82 15.33
N GLU A 60 6.34 11.70 15.85
CA GLU A 60 6.65 11.75 17.28
C GLU A 60 5.38 12.05 18.09
N THR A 61 5.17 11.30 19.17
CA THR A 61 3.98 11.42 20.03
C THR A 61 4.33 11.06 21.47
N VAL A 62 3.43 11.36 22.40
CA VAL A 62 3.51 10.92 23.79
C VAL A 62 2.45 9.85 24.02
N TYR A 63 2.88 8.67 24.44
CA TYR A 63 2.00 7.54 24.74
C TYR A 63 2.34 6.97 26.11
N ASN A 64 1.34 6.85 26.98
CA ASN A 64 1.50 6.40 28.37
C ASN A 64 2.63 7.14 29.13
N GLY A 65 2.77 8.45 28.90
CA GLY A 65 3.77 9.29 29.57
C GLY A 65 5.20 9.16 29.04
N HIS A 66 5.41 8.39 27.97
CA HIS A 66 6.71 8.25 27.31
C HIS A 66 6.65 8.78 25.88
N THR A 67 7.70 9.49 25.46
CA THR A 67 7.89 9.87 24.06
C THR A 67 8.13 8.63 23.22
N THR A 68 7.39 8.50 22.13
CA THR A 68 7.48 7.39 21.16
C THR A 68 7.08 7.90 19.78
N TYR A 69 6.91 7.01 18.82
CA TYR A 69 6.38 7.32 17.50
C TYR A 69 5.01 6.67 17.30
N TYR A 70 4.13 7.34 16.58
CA TYR A 70 2.97 6.73 15.96
C TYR A 70 3.35 6.32 14.54
N LEU A 71 3.20 5.04 14.23
CA LEU A 71 3.45 4.47 12.90
C LEU A 71 2.12 4.46 12.16
N GLU A 72 2.07 5.06 10.98
CA GLU A 72 0.88 5.05 10.11
C GLU A 72 1.25 4.59 8.70
N PRO A 73 0.34 3.90 7.98
CA PRO A 73 0.59 3.56 6.59
C PRO A 73 0.91 4.81 5.78
N ALA A 74 1.96 4.76 4.96
CA ALA A 74 2.12 5.79 3.95
C ALA A 74 0.97 5.65 2.94
N ALA A 75 0.54 6.78 2.37
CA ALA A 75 -0.41 6.75 1.26
C ALA A 75 0.20 5.86 0.17
N ARG A 76 -0.45 4.72 -0.10
CA ARG A 76 0.03 3.77 -1.10
C ARG A 76 -0.04 4.48 -2.44
N ASP A 77 1.08 4.51 -3.16
CA ASP A 77 1.07 4.89 -4.56
C ASP A 77 0.39 3.75 -5.32
N LEU A 78 -0.94 3.83 -5.43
CA LEU A 78 -1.74 2.83 -6.11
C LEU A 78 -1.54 3.03 -7.61
N SER A 79 -0.77 2.12 -8.22
CA SER A 79 -0.69 2.04 -9.68
C SER A 79 -1.95 1.40 -10.22
N PHE A 80 -2.80 2.20 -10.85
CA PHE A 80 -3.99 1.71 -11.55
C PHE A 80 -3.69 1.35 -13.01
N SER A 81 -2.43 1.35 -13.45
CA SER A 81 -2.09 1.13 -14.87
C SER A 81 -2.65 -0.19 -15.43
N MET A 82 -2.78 -1.24 -14.60
CA MET A 82 -3.40 -2.50 -15.01
C MET A 82 -4.92 -2.43 -15.21
N LEU A 83 -5.59 -1.39 -14.69
CA LEU A 83 -7.02 -1.14 -14.86
C LEU A 83 -7.29 -0.15 -16.00
N MET A 84 -6.24 0.44 -16.58
CA MET A 84 -6.32 1.52 -17.55
C MET A 84 -5.82 1.06 -18.93
N ALA A 85 -6.30 1.69 -20.00
CA ALA A 85 -5.62 1.75 -21.29
C ALA A 85 -5.64 3.21 -21.75
N GLY A 86 -4.48 3.78 -22.05
CA GLY A 86 -4.35 5.24 -22.16
C GLY A 86 -4.87 5.94 -20.89
N ASP A 87 -5.72 6.95 -21.08
CA ASP A 87 -6.37 7.69 -19.98
C ASP A 87 -7.76 7.13 -19.60
N MET A 88 -8.14 5.95 -20.13
CA MET A 88 -9.45 5.36 -19.91
C MET A 88 -9.42 4.15 -18.95
N LEU A 89 -10.31 4.13 -17.96
CA LEU A 89 -10.54 2.96 -17.09
C LEU A 89 -11.29 1.86 -17.87
N SER A 90 -10.89 0.60 -17.68
CA SER A 90 -11.58 -0.55 -18.27
C SER A 90 -13.04 -0.63 -17.81
N PRO A 91 -14.01 -0.80 -18.72
CA PRO A 91 -15.43 -0.90 -18.37
C PRO A 91 -15.78 -2.26 -17.76
N LEU A 92 -14.83 -3.19 -17.65
CA LEU A 92 -15.03 -4.49 -17.03
C LEU A 92 -14.76 -4.47 -15.51
N ILE A 93 -14.27 -3.34 -14.97
CA ILE A 93 -14.01 -3.20 -13.55
C ILE A 93 -15.33 -3.12 -12.77
N GLY A 94 -15.51 -4.03 -11.81
CA GLY A 94 -16.68 -4.06 -10.93
C GLY A 94 -17.91 -4.76 -11.51
N GLU A 95 -17.83 -5.32 -12.72
CA GLU A 95 -18.91 -6.11 -13.31
C GLU A 95 -18.96 -7.51 -12.68
N GLU A 96 -20.16 -7.94 -12.27
CA GLU A 96 -20.37 -9.28 -11.68
C GLU A 96 -20.19 -10.40 -12.73
N GLU A 97 -20.51 -10.14 -13.99
CA GLU A 97 -20.31 -11.04 -15.12
C GLU A 97 -19.55 -10.37 -16.25
N ILE A 98 -18.34 -10.86 -16.54
CA ILE A 98 -17.51 -10.33 -17.62
C ILE A 98 -18.09 -10.73 -18.98
N ASN A 99 -18.54 -9.74 -19.76
CA ASN A 99 -18.99 -9.93 -21.13
C ASN A 99 -18.09 -9.18 -22.12
N ALA A 100 -17.20 -9.92 -22.79
CA ALA A 100 -16.29 -9.40 -23.81
C ALA A 100 -17.01 -8.87 -25.07
N ASN A 101 -18.29 -9.19 -25.26
CA ASN A 101 -19.12 -8.68 -26.35
C ASN A 101 -20.04 -7.54 -25.91
N SER A 102 -19.82 -6.94 -24.73
CA SER A 102 -20.64 -5.85 -24.24
C SER A 102 -20.51 -4.60 -25.11
N ASN A 103 -21.59 -3.82 -25.20
CA ASN A 103 -21.58 -2.56 -25.91
C ASN A 103 -20.60 -1.56 -25.27
N ALA A 104 -20.52 -1.54 -23.92
CA ALA A 104 -19.59 -0.68 -23.20
C ALA A 104 -18.13 -0.99 -23.54
N PHE A 105 -17.75 -2.27 -23.56
CA PHE A 105 -16.40 -2.67 -23.96
C PHE A 105 -16.09 -2.36 -25.43
N SER A 106 -17.07 -2.58 -26.33
CA SER A 106 -16.91 -2.24 -27.75
C SER A 106 -16.72 -0.73 -27.98
N GLN A 107 -17.47 0.11 -27.28
CA GLN A 107 -17.32 1.57 -27.35
C GLN A 107 -15.99 2.04 -26.77
N TRP A 108 -15.55 1.45 -25.67
CA TRP A 108 -14.26 1.74 -25.06
C TRP A 108 -13.10 1.41 -26.02
N LEU A 109 -13.12 0.25 -26.69
CA LEU A 109 -12.13 -0.12 -27.72
C LEU A 109 -12.13 0.87 -28.89
N MET A 110 -13.31 1.29 -29.36
CA MET A 110 -13.41 2.28 -30.44
C MET A 110 -12.77 3.61 -30.03
N ASN A 111 -13.04 4.10 -28.83
CA ASN A 111 -12.46 5.37 -28.35
C ASN A 111 -10.92 5.31 -28.32
N LEU A 112 -10.34 4.23 -27.80
CA LEU A 112 -8.89 4.03 -27.81
C LEU A 112 -8.30 4.04 -29.22
N ALA A 113 -8.96 3.38 -30.18
CA ALA A 113 -8.49 3.33 -31.55
C ALA A 113 -8.55 4.70 -32.27
N TYR A 114 -9.43 5.60 -31.83
CA TYR A 114 -9.52 6.97 -32.37
C TYR A 114 -8.60 7.96 -31.65
N GLU A 115 -8.18 7.71 -30.41
CA GLU A 115 -7.21 8.54 -29.68
C GLU A 115 -5.77 8.44 -30.23
N GLU A 116 -5.45 7.37 -30.98
CA GLU A 116 -4.14 7.19 -31.61
C GLU A 116 -3.93 8.01 -32.92
N TYR A 117 -4.86 8.90 -33.29
CA TYR A 117 -4.82 9.73 -34.50
C TYR A 117 -4.87 11.24 -34.25
#